data_AF-A0A256VIE1-F1
#
_entry.id   AF-A0A256VIE1-F1
#
_cell.length_a   1.000
_cell.length_b   1.000
_cell.length_c   1.000
_cell.angle_alpha   90.00
_cell.angle_beta   90.00
_cell.angle_gamma   90.00
#
_symmetry.space_group_name_H-M   'P 1'
#
loop_
_entity.id
_entity.type
_entity.pdbx_description
1 polymer ?
#
loop_
_entity_poly.entity_id
_entity_poly.type
_entity_poly.pdbx_seq_one_letter_code
_entity_poly.pdbx_strand_id
1 'polypeptide(L)'
;MQNPFGNNNNDNQNPFNLNNLPLPPNYAKIVNDQGDIRIAKVGFSWTTLWFGPLPALFRADYYNFILMIVLTLDYALVALFFGFNSLLQFPWPSVFFGFFYNMMYFRHLFNKGYRPADQRSRELLTRARYWKGN
;
A
#
# COMPACT_ATOMS: atom_id res chain seq x y z
N MET A 1 -5.46 -44.43 -25.85
CA MET A 1 -6.69 -43.69 -25.51
C MET A 1 -6.25 -42.43 -24.80
N GLN A 2 -6.41 -41.25 -25.42
CA GLN A 2 -6.12 -39.96 -24.79
C GLN A 2 -7.20 -39.68 -23.74
N ASN A 3 -6.80 -39.30 -22.53
CA ASN A 3 -7.72 -38.91 -21.47
C ASN A 3 -8.45 -37.63 -21.89
N PRO A 4 -9.80 -37.64 -22.06
CA PRO A 4 -10.57 -36.48 -22.51
C PRO A 4 -10.70 -35.40 -21.43
N PHE A 5 -10.31 -35.70 -20.20
CA PHE A 5 -10.21 -34.75 -19.09
C PHE A 5 -8.74 -34.42 -18.85
N GLY A 6 -8.08 -33.92 -19.90
CA GLY A 6 -6.80 -33.25 -19.75
C GLY A 6 -6.94 -32.18 -18.69
N ASN A 7 -6.09 -32.27 -17.66
CA ASN A 7 -5.91 -31.26 -16.63
C ASN A 7 -5.44 -29.96 -17.31
N ASN A 8 -6.39 -29.22 -17.86
CA ASN A 8 -6.23 -27.85 -18.26
C ASN A 8 -6.01 -27.08 -16.96
N ASN A 9 -4.73 -26.88 -16.62
CA ASN A 9 -4.29 -25.75 -15.81
C ASN A 9 -4.67 -24.48 -16.58
N ASN A 10 -5.97 -24.17 -16.61
CA ASN A 10 -6.52 -22.92 -17.08
C ASN A 10 -6.32 -21.87 -15.97
N ASP A 11 -5.07 -21.63 -15.60
CA ASP A 11 -4.67 -20.43 -14.85
C ASP A 11 -4.74 -19.16 -15.72
N ASN A 12 -5.23 -19.29 -16.97
CA ASN A 12 -5.28 -18.24 -17.98
C ASN A 12 -6.71 -17.78 -18.35
N GLN A 13 -7.73 -18.17 -17.60
CA GLN A 13 -9.13 -17.72 -17.82
C GLN A 13 -9.66 -16.83 -16.69
N ASN A 14 -8.81 -16.02 -16.07
CA ASN A 14 -9.27 -14.92 -15.23
C ASN A 14 -9.64 -13.73 -16.14
N PRO A 15 -10.93 -13.35 -16.29
CA PRO A 15 -11.35 -12.19 -17.09
C PRO A 15 -10.79 -10.86 -16.55
N PHE A 16 -10.29 -10.87 -15.31
CA PHE A 16 -9.45 -9.83 -14.72
C PHE A 16 -8.00 -10.29 -14.68
N ASN A 17 -7.37 -10.41 -15.85
CA ASN A 17 -5.93 -10.66 -15.92
C ASN A 17 -5.17 -9.39 -15.46
N LEU A 18 -5.05 -9.24 -14.14
CA LEU A 18 -4.31 -8.18 -13.45
C LEU A 18 -2.83 -8.15 -13.85
N ASN A 19 -2.33 -9.21 -14.52
CA ASN A 19 -0.95 -9.25 -14.96
C ASN A 19 -0.64 -8.33 -16.13
N ASN A 20 -1.62 -8.09 -17.00
CA ASN A 20 -1.43 -7.34 -18.24
C ASN A 20 -2.14 -5.98 -18.26
N LEU A 21 -2.58 -5.46 -17.10
CA LEU A 21 -3.22 -4.16 -17.05
C LEU A 21 -2.21 -3.04 -17.37
N PRO A 22 -2.51 -2.12 -18.32
CA PRO A 22 -1.71 -0.93 -18.51
C PRO A 22 -1.84 -0.04 -17.27
N LEU A 23 -0.79 -0.01 -16.44
CA LEU A 23 -0.77 0.76 -15.22
C LEU A 23 -0.17 2.16 -15.43
N PRO A 24 -0.73 3.20 -14.77
CA PRO A 24 -0.15 4.53 -14.82
C PRO A 24 1.32 4.52 -14.33
N PRO A 25 2.11 5.53 -14.74
CA PRO A 25 3.55 5.57 -14.49
C PRO A 25 3.92 5.65 -13.01
N ASN A 26 2.97 5.94 -12.12
CA ASN A 26 3.12 6.15 -10.69
C ASN A 26 2.48 5.02 -9.85
N TYR A 27 2.09 3.91 -10.48
CA TYR A 27 1.53 2.74 -9.81
C TYR A 27 2.51 1.57 -9.90
N ALA A 28 2.76 0.94 -8.76
CA ALA A 28 3.58 -0.25 -8.64
C ALA A 28 2.70 -1.48 -8.43
N LYS A 29 3.09 -2.58 -9.09
CA LYS A 29 2.50 -3.90 -8.94
C LYS A 29 3.45 -4.79 -8.13
N ILE A 30 2.91 -5.44 -7.12
CA ILE A 30 3.62 -6.39 -6.26
C ILE A 30 2.85 -7.70 -6.21
N VAL A 31 3.56 -8.81 -6.04
CA VAL A 31 3.01 -10.16 -6.02
C VAL A 31 3.62 -10.94 -4.85
N ASN A 32 2.83 -11.80 -4.22
CA ASN A 32 3.31 -12.75 -3.22
C ASN A 32 3.55 -14.14 -3.85
N ASP A 33 4.29 -15.01 -3.16
CA ASP A 33 4.54 -16.39 -3.57
C ASP A 33 3.25 -17.22 -3.73
N GLN A 34 2.17 -16.78 -3.08
CA GLN A 34 0.82 -17.36 -3.17
C GLN A 34 0.02 -16.91 -4.41
N GLY A 35 0.59 -16.05 -5.26
CA GLY A 35 -0.09 -15.51 -6.45
C GLY A 35 -0.94 -14.26 -6.21
N ASP A 36 -1.02 -13.77 -4.96
CA ASP A 36 -1.75 -12.55 -4.62
C ASP A 36 -1.09 -11.31 -5.22
N ILE A 37 -1.76 -10.67 -6.17
CA ILE A 37 -1.29 -9.45 -6.82
C ILE A 37 -1.94 -8.22 -6.16
N ARG A 38 -1.12 -7.23 -5.78
CA ARG A 38 -1.59 -5.95 -5.27
C ARG A 38 -1.01 -4.82 -6.09
N ILE A 39 -1.86 -3.84 -6.41
CA ILE A 39 -1.50 -2.66 -7.20
C ILE A 39 -1.81 -1.43 -6.37
N ALA A 40 -0.82 -0.57 -6.17
CA ALA A 40 -1.00 0.66 -5.41
C ALA A 40 -0.18 1.82 -5.96
N LYS A 41 -0.66 3.03 -5.70
CA LYS A 41 0.00 4.27 -6.08
C LYS A 41 1.23 4.50 -5.20
N VAL A 42 2.33 4.89 -5.80
CA VAL A 42 3.57 5.32 -5.14
C VAL A 42 3.59 6.84 -5.02
N GLY A 43 4.12 7.35 -3.90
CA GLY A 43 4.12 8.76 -3.54
C GLY A 43 2.88 9.19 -2.75
N PHE A 44 2.39 10.41 -2.98
CA PHE A 44 1.37 11.06 -2.13
C PHE A 44 -0.02 10.41 -2.22
N SER A 45 -0.61 10.18 -1.05
CA SER A 45 -1.95 9.63 -0.83
C SER A 45 -2.96 10.73 -0.52
N TRP A 46 -3.66 11.20 -1.57
CA TRP A 46 -4.76 12.16 -1.43
C TRP A 46 -5.90 11.62 -0.57
N THR A 47 -6.18 10.32 -0.65
CA THR A 47 -7.27 9.72 0.13
C THR A 47 -6.93 9.68 1.62
N THR A 48 -5.67 9.43 1.99
CA THR A 48 -5.24 9.46 3.41
C THR A 48 -5.24 10.88 3.96
N LEU A 49 -4.95 11.88 3.13
CA LEU A 49 -5.02 13.29 3.54
C LEU A 49 -6.44 13.67 3.99
N TRP A 50 -7.46 13.31 3.21
CA TRP A 50 -8.84 13.74 3.47
C TRP A 50 -9.61 12.79 4.41
N PHE A 51 -9.33 11.49 4.34
CA PHE A 51 -10.08 10.45 5.05
C PHE A 51 -9.30 9.77 6.17
N GLY A 52 -8.08 10.25 6.47
CA GLY A 52 -7.23 9.72 7.54
C GLY A 52 -6.96 8.22 7.35
N PRO A 53 -7.29 7.38 8.34
CA PRO A 53 -6.97 5.95 8.31
C PRO A 53 -7.93 5.10 7.45
N LEU A 54 -9.10 5.63 7.03
CA LEU A 54 -10.10 4.87 6.26
C LEU A 54 -9.54 4.14 5.01
N PRO A 55 -8.64 4.75 4.20
CA PRO A 55 -8.06 4.06 3.05
C PRO A 55 -7.24 2.81 3.43
N ALA A 56 -6.64 2.78 4.63
CA ALA A 56 -5.91 1.62 5.11
C ALA A 56 -6.84 0.46 5.48
N LEU A 57 -8.01 0.78 6.03
CA LEU A 57 -9.05 -0.20 6.32
C LEU A 57 -9.56 -0.88 5.04
N PHE A 58 -9.89 -0.10 4.01
CA PHE A 58 -10.35 -0.65 2.73
C PHE A 58 -9.28 -1.43 1.97
N ARG A 59 -8.00 -1.17 2.25
CA ARG A 59 -6.87 -1.90 1.65
C ARG A 59 -6.51 -3.19 2.42
N ALA A 60 -7.28 -3.53 3.46
CA ALA A 60 -7.01 -4.63 4.38
C ALA A 60 -5.61 -4.53 5.03
N ASP A 61 -5.15 -3.30 5.29
CA ASP A 61 -3.88 -3.03 5.96
C ASP A 61 -4.11 -2.56 7.39
N TYR A 62 -4.53 -3.52 8.22
CA TYR A 62 -4.85 -3.28 9.62
C TYR A 62 -3.67 -2.79 10.46
N TYR A 63 -2.43 -3.14 10.07
CA TYR A 63 -1.24 -2.73 10.81
C TYR A 63 -1.04 -1.22 10.70
N ASN A 64 -0.98 -0.68 9.49
CA ASN A 64 -0.84 0.76 9.31
C ASN A 64 -2.12 1.52 9.70
N PHE A 65 -3.30 0.89 9.60
CA PHE A 65 -4.56 1.47 10.10
C PHE A 65 -4.50 1.76 11.61
N ILE A 66 -4.14 0.77 12.41
CA ILE A 66 -4.03 0.92 13.87
C ILE A 66 -2.90 1.90 14.20
N LEU A 67 -1.76 1.80 13.53
CA LEU A 67 -0.62 2.72 13.72
C LEU A 67 -1.03 4.18 13.52
N MET A 68 -1.81 4.49 12.48
CA MET A 68 -2.30 5.85 12.24
C MET A 68 -3.23 6.35 13.34
N ILE A 69 -4.13 5.51 13.83
CA ILE A 69 -5.03 5.86 14.93
C ILE A 69 -4.23 6.19 16.18
N VAL A 70 -3.30 5.32 16.56
CA VAL A 70 -2.44 5.51 17.74
C VAL A 70 -1.64 6.80 17.63
N LEU A 71 -0.91 7.02 16.53
CA LEU A 71 -0.11 8.25 16.35
C LEU A 71 -0.97 9.52 16.33
N THR A 72 -2.19 9.45 15.79
CA THR A 72 -3.11 10.60 15.79
C THR A 72 -3.62 10.91 17.20
N LEU A 73 -3.92 9.89 18.00
CA LEU A 73 -4.32 10.04 19.39
C LEU A 73 -3.16 10.53 20.26
N ASP A 74 -1.96 9.95 20.09
CA ASP A 74 -0.75 10.39 20.79
C ASP A 74 -0.44 11.85 20.49
N TYR A 75 -0.54 12.25 19.22
CA TYR A 75 -0.40 13.65 18.82
C TYR A 75 -1.39 14.57 19.54
N ALA A 76 -2.67 14.17 19.58
CA ALA A 76 -3.70 14.95 20.26
C ALA A 76 -3.45 15.04 21.77
N LEU A 77 -3.04 13.94 22.40
CA LEU A 77 -2.73 13.87 23.82
C LEU A 77 -1.53 14.76 24.17
N VAL A 78 -0.46 14.72 23.37
CA VAL A 78 0.72 15.59 23.55
C VAL A 78 0.33 17.05 23.41
N ALA A 79 -0.45 17.41 22.39
CA ALA A 79 -0.91 18.78 22.20
C ALA A 79 -1.75 19.28 23.39
N LEU A 80 -2.66 18.44 23.93
CA LEU A 80 -3.46 18.77 25.10
C LEU A 80 -2.60 18.88 26.37
N PHE A 81 -1.68 17.95 26.59
CA PHE A 81 -0.85 17.87 27.80
C PHE A 81 0.06 19.10 27.94
N PHE A 82 0.65 19.57 26.84
CA PHE A 82 1.51 20.76 26.84
C PHE A 82 0.76 22.07 26.56
N GLY A 83 -0.57 22.03 26.42
CA GLY A 83 -1.40 23.22 26.16
C GLY A 83 -1.24 23.82 24.75
N PHE A 84 -0.68 23.07 23.80
CA PHE A 84 -0.52 23.48 22.40
C PHE A 84 -1.81 23.30 21.58
N ASN A 85 -2.92 23.85 22.06
CA ASN A 85 -4.23 23.72 21.40
C ASN A 85 -4.25 24.28 19.97
N SER A 86 -3.35 25.22 19.64
CA SER A 86 -3.18 25.72 18.26
C SER A 86 -2.78 24.63 17.26
N LEU A 87 -2.05 23.60 17.71
CA LEU A 87 -1.66 22.47 16.88
C LEU A 87 -2.85 21.58 16.50
N LEU A 88 -3.95 21.61 17.26
CA LEU A 88 -5.16 20.85 16.95
C LEU A 88 -6.04 21.51 15.89
N GLN A 89 -5.81 22.80 15.59
CA GLN A 89 -6.60 23.55 14.60
C GLN A 89 -6.38 23.06 13.17
N PHE A 90 -5.25 22.41 12.90
CA PHE A 90 -4.91 21.87 11.61
C PHE A 90 -4.59 20.37 11.72
N PRO A 91 -5.08 19.52 10.80
CA PRO A 91 -4.87 18.07 10.85
C PRO A 91 -3.46 17.69 10.36
N TRP A 92 -2.43 18.13 11.09
CA TRP A 92 -1.03 17.81 10.82
C TRP A 92 -0.76 16.30 10.65
N PRO A 93 -1.35 15.39 11.45
CA PRO A 93 -1.18 13.96 11.25
C PRO A 93 -1.65 13.51 9.86
N SER A 94 -2.78 14.02 9.36
CA SER A 94 -3.29 13.65 8.04
C SER A 94 -2.37 14.08 6.90
N VAL A 95 -1.75 15.27 7.01
CA VAL A 95 -0.75 15.73 6.03
C VAL A 95 0.48 14.83 6.05
N PHE A 96 1.02 14.57 7.24
CA PHE A 96 2.17 13.68 7.41
C PHE A 96 1.88 12.29 6.82
N PHE A 97 0.76 11.67 7.21
CA PHE A 97 0.37 10.36 6.70
C PHE A 97 0.06 10.38 5.20
N GLY A 98 -0.42 11.48 4.63
CA GLY A 98 -0.58 11.62 3.17
C GLY A 98 0.72 11.34 2.41
N PHE A 99 1.87 11.79 2.93
CA PHE A 99 3.18 11.52 2.32
C PHE A 99 3.71 10.13 2.65
N PHE A 100 3.65 9.72 3.91
CA PHE A 100 4.37 8.53 4.38
C PHE A 100 3.57 7.23 4.29
N TYR A 101 2.24 7.29 4.25
CA TYR A 101 1.40 6.09 4.29
C TYR A 101 1.70 5.10 3.18
N ASN A 102 1.73 5.56 1.92
CA ASN A 102 1.97 4.65 0.81
C ASN A 102 3.34 3.96 0.94
N MET A 103 4.36 4.68 1.42
CA MET A 103 5.67 4.08 1.70
C MET A 103 5.58 3.01 2.79
N MET A 104 4.92 3.29 3.92
CA MET A 104 4.75 2.31 5.01
C MET A 104 3.94 1.09 4.56
N TYR A 105 2.92 1.29 3.73
CA TYR A 105 2.13 0.22 3.12
C TYR A 105 3.01 -0.74 2.31
N PHE A 106 3.81 -0.23 1.38
CA PHE A 106 4.71 -1.06 0.58
C PHE A 106 5.76 -1.78 1.43
N ARG A 107 6.36 -1.07 2.41
CA ARG A 107 7.34 -1.69 3.32
C ARG A 107 6.75 -2.85 4.12
N HIS A 108 5.53 -2.67 4.63
CA HIS A 108 4.83 -3.74 5.35
C HIS A 108 4.55 -4.95 4.46
N LEU A 109 4.17 -4.72 3.21
CA LEU A 109 3.98 -5.79 2.23
C LEU A 109 5.28 -6.53 1.92
N PHE A 110 6.40 -5.81 1.76
CA PHE A 110 7.70 -6.45 1.55
C PHE A 110 8.12 -7.31 2.74
N ASN A 111 7.83 -6.86 3.98
CA ASN A 111 8.05 -7.66 5.17
C ASN A 111 7.17 -8.92 5.22
N LYS A 112 6.02 -8.92 4.54
CA LYS A 112 5.12 -10.08 4.39
C LYS A 112 5.52 -11.03 3.25
N GLY A 113 6.63 -10.78 2.55
CA GLY A 113 7.11 -11.62 1.44
C GLY A 113 6.67 -11.17 0.05
N TYR A 114 5.95 -10.06 -0.08
CA TYR A 114 5.61 -9.52 -1.40
C TYR A 114 6.87 -9.04 -2.12
N ARG A 115 6.92 -9.24 -3.44
CA ARG A 115 8.01 -8.80 -4.31
C ARG A 115 7.47 -7.99 -5.48
N PRO A 116 8.27 -7.12 -6.10
CA PRO A 116 7.86 -6.43 -7.32
C PRO A 116 7.54 -7.44 -8.43
N ALA A 117 6.36 -7.31 -9.05
CA ALA A 117 5.91 -8.26 -10.08
C ALA A 117 6.59 -8.04 -11.44
N ASP A 118 6.97 -6.79 -11.74
CA ASP A 118 7.55 -6.40 -13.03
C ASP A 118 8.83 -5.58 -12.84
N GLN A 119 9.70 -5.58 -13.87
CA GLN A 119 10.92 -4.76 -13.89
C GLN A 119 10.62 -3.26 -13.73
N ARG A 120 9.57 -2.76 -14.39
CA ARG A 120 9.09 -1.37 -14.26
C ARG A 120 8.69 -1.05 -12.82
N SER A 121 7.93 -1.95 -12.18
CA SER A 121 7.49 -1.79 -10.80
C SER A 121 8.69 -1.78 -9.85
N ARG A 122 9.69 -2.64 -10.09
CA ARG A 122 10.95 -2.67 -9.34
C ARG A 122 11.71 -1.36 -9.48
N GLU A 123 11.94 -0.87 -10.69
CA GLU A 123 12.65 0.39 -10.94
C GLU A 123 11.96 1.58 -10.26
N LEU A 124 10.63 1.63 -10.34
CA LEU A 124 9.85 2.67 -9.71
C LEU A 124 9.93 2.63 -8.18
N LEU A 125 9.82 1.44 -7.59
CA LEU A 125 9.95 1.24 -6.14
C LEU A 125 11.38 1.52 -5.65
N THR A 126 12.40 1.20 -6.44
CA THR A 126 13.80 1.53 -6.15
C THR A 126 14.04 3.03 -6.27
N ARG A 127 13.55 3.69 -7.32
CA ARG A 127 13.64 5.15 -7.49
C ARG A 127 12.96 5.90 -6.36
N ALA A 128 11.79 5.42 -5.92
CA ALA A 128 11.06 5.97 -4.78
C ALA A 128 11.70 5.62 -3.42
N ARG A 129 12.78 4.82 -3.39
CA ARG A 129 13.46 4.31 -2.19
C ARG A 129 12.57 3.43 -1.30
N TYR A 130 11.54 2.83 -1.86
CA TYR A 130 10.63 1.92 -1.15
C TYR A 130 11.22 0.51 -1.06
N TRP A 131 11.99 0.12 -2.08
CA TRP A 131 12.65 -1.18 -2.17
C TRP A 131 14.17 -1.02 -2.10
N LYS A 132 14.82 -1.71 -1.15
CA LYS A 132 16.26 -1.95 -1.16
C LYS A 132 16.47 -3.34 -1.75
N GLY A 133 16.97 -3.40 -2.97
CA GLY A 133 17.42 -4.68 -3.53
C GLY A 133 18.63 -5.15 -2.74
N ASN A 134 18.49 -6.28 -2.04
CA ASN A 134 19.64 -7.14 -1.82
C ASN A 134 19.94 -7.91 -3.11
#